data_AF-A0A3A4NQ58-F1
#
_entry.id   AF-A0A3A4NQ58-F1
#
_cell.length_a   1.000
_cell.length_b   1.000
_cell.length_c   1.000
_cell.angle_alpha   90.00
_cell.angle_beta   90.00
_cell.angle_gamma   90.00
#
_symmetry.space_group_name_H-M   'P 1'
#
loop_
_entity.id
_entity.type
_entity.pdbx_description
1 polymer ?
#
loop_
_entity_poly.entity_id
_entity_poly.type
_entity_poly.pdbx_seq_one_letter_code
_entity_poly.pdbx_strand_id
1 'polypeptide(L)'
;MNNSTMNDTLCDRCMALCCHYITIEIDKPTSKRRKDDVRWYLLHEGITLLISQGRWLIKVPTRCSELTDECRCGIYEDRPIMCNEYTTENCDYFTEYEGWEADYLEIETVAEYEHYLESRKRKRTSPKTSARKTSRENI
;
A
#
# COMPACT_ATOMS: atom_id res chain seq x y z
N MET A 1 -20.02 -32.80 2.79
CA MET A 1 -20.58 -32.01 1.67
C MET A 1 -19.90 -30.65 1.72
N ASN A 2 -19.05 -30.39 0.74
CA ASN A 2 -18.14 -29.25 0.72
C ASN A 2 -18.92 -27.94 0.57
N ASN A 3 -18.76 -27.06 1.56
CA ASN A 3 -19.31 -25.72 1.53
C ASN A 3 -18.29 -24.80 0.85
N SER A 4 -18.32 -24.76 -0.48
CA SER A 4 -17.51 -23.85 -1.30
C SER A 4 -18.39 -23.29 -2.40
N THR A 5 -19.40 -22.52 -2.01
CA THR A 5 -20.28 -21.81 -2.92
C THR A 5 -19.89 -20.33 -2.96
N MET A 6 -19.58 -19.88 -4.18
CA MET A 6 -19.50 -18.50 -4.65
C MET A 6 -18.16 -17.75 -4.42
N ASN A 7 -17.13 -18.17 -5.17
CA ASN A 7 -16.14 -17.21 -5.68
C ASN A 7 -16.83 -16.35 -6.75
N ASP A 8 -17.66 -15.38 -6.33
CA ASP A 8 -17.85 -14.19 -7.16
C ASP A 8 -16.46 -13.57 -7.30
N THR A 9 -15.89 -13.50 -8.50
CA THR A 9 -14.60 -12.83 -8.64
C THR A 9 -14.83 -11.37 -8.23
N LEU A 10 -14.12 -10.89 -7.21
CA LEU A 10 -14.27 -9.50 -6.73
C LEU A 10 -14.16 -8.49 -7.89
N CYS A 11 -13.37 -8.85 -8.91
CA CYS A 11 -13.21 -8.14 -10.17
C CYS A 11 -14.52 -7.94 -10.95
N ASP A 12 -15.51 -8.83 -10.84
CA ASP A 12 -16.81 -8.68 -11.52
C ASP A 12 -17.66 -7.53 -10.94
N ARG A 13 -17.40 -7.14 -9.68
CA ARG A 13 -18.12 -6.07 -8.98
C ARG A 13 -17.27 -4.80 -8.77
N CYS A 14 -15.99 -4.84 -9.14
CA CYS A 14 -15.05 -3.75 -8.95
C CYS A 14 -15.05 -2.82 -10.17
N MET A 15 -14.88 -1.51 -9.95
CA MET A 15 -14.72 -0.50 -11.01
C MET A 15 -13.28 -0.45 -11.56
N ALA A 16 -12.61 -1.61 -11.64
CA ALA A 16 -11.23 -1.76 -12.12
C ALA A 16 -10.19 -0.83 -11.50
N LEU A 17 -10.29 -0.53 -10.19
CA LEU A 17 -9.36 0.36 -9.47
C LEU A 17 -7.88 0.01 -9.73
N CYS A 18 -7.54 -1.28 -9.73
CA CYS A 18 -6.18 -1.77 -9.98
C CYS A 18 -5.67 -1.54 -11.42
N CYS A 19 -6.54 -1.20 -12.37
CA CYS A 19 -6.18 -0.86 -13.76
C CYS A 19 -5.95 0.65 -13.97
N HIS A 20 -6.03 1.47 -12.91
CA HIS A 20 -5.83 2.91 -12.96
C HIS A 20 -4.48 3.38 -12.40
N TYR A 21 -3.60 2.46 -12.03
CA TYR A 21 -2.25 2.77 -11.61
C TYR A 21 -1.31 1.60 -11.81
N ILE A 22 -0.01 1.88 -11.71
CA ILE A 22 1.02 0.87 -11.48
C ILE A 22 1.73 1.17 -10.16
N THR A 23 2.32 0.16 -9.54
CA THR A 23 3.22 0.35 -8.40
C THR A 23 4.64 -0.07 -8.78
N ILE A 24 5.61 0.76 -8.40
CA ILE A 24 7.02 0.49 -8.61
C ILE A 24 7.68 0.40 -7.24
N GLU A 25 8.30 -0.74 -6.94
CA GLU A 25 9.06 -0.90 -5.70
C GLU A 25 10.35 -0.09 -5.74
N ILE A 26 10.57 0.68 -4.68
CA ILE A 26 11.78 1.46 -4.47
C ILE A 26 12.48 1.00 -3.20
N ASP A 27 13.79 1.24 -3.15
CA ASP A 27 14.54 1.07 -1.92
C ASP A 27 14.03 2.01 -0.83
N LYS A 28 13.95 1.51 0.41
CA LYS A 28 13.74 2.36 1.58
C LYS A 28 14.75 3.52 1.62
N PRO A 29 14.30 4.78 1.76
CA PRO A 29 15.16 5.95 1.67
C PRO A 29 15.95 6.16 2.98
N THR A 30 17.13 5.54 3.05
CA THR A 30 18.00 5.60 4.24
C THR A 30 18.98 6.79 4.22
N SER A 31 19.42 7.23 3.03
CA SER A 31 20.34 8.35 2.86
C SER A 31 19.61 9.69 2.66
N LYS A 32 20.32 10.82 2.84
CA LYS A 32 19.77 12.16 2.53
C LYS A 32 19.33 12.25 1.07
N ARG A 33 20.16 11.74 0.15
CA ARG A 33 19.87 11.75 -1.28
C ARG A 33 18.61 10.95 -1.62
N ARG A 34 18.47 9.71 -1.11
CA ARG A 34 17.27 8.89 -1.38
C ARG A 34 15.99 9.50 -0.83
N LYS A 35 16.07 10.22 0.30
CA LYS A 35 14.92 10.98 0.82
C LYS A 35 14.59 12.17 -0.06
N ASP A 36 15.57 12.74 -0.74
CA ASP A 36 15.37 13.83 -1.68
C ASP A 36 14.71 13.32 -2.98
N ASP A 37 15.13 12.15 -3.46
CA ASP A 37 14.49 11.48 -4.59
C ASP A 37 12.99 11.23 -4.30
N VAL A 38 12.63 10.81 -3.07
CA VAL A 38 11.21 10.67 -2.65
C VAL A 38 10.46 11.99 -2.66
N ARG A 39 11.07 13.09 -2.18
CA ARG A 39 10.45 14.42 -2.28
C ARG A 39 10.20 14.77 -3.74
N TRP A 40 11.19 14.54 -4.59
CA TRP A 40 11.09 14.80 -6.03
C TRP A 40 9.95 14.00 -6.67
N TYR A 41 9.78 12.72 -6.33
CA TYR A 41 8.63 11.93 -6.80
C TYR A 41 7.29 12.57 -6.42
N LEU A 42 7.12 12.91 -5.13
CA LEU A 42 5.90 13.51 -4.57
C LEU A 42 5.60 14.94 -5.04
N LEU A 43 6.48 15.56 -5.84
CA LEU A 43 6.21 16.83 -6.50
C LEU A 43 5.43 16.67 -7.82
N HIS A 44 5.33 15.45 -8.35
CA HIS A 44 4.60 15.18 -9.58
C HIS A 44 3.15 14.83 -9.28
N GLU A 45 2.24 15.28 -10.16
CA GLU A 45 0.80 15.13 -9.98
C GLU A 45 0.38 13.66 -9.82
N GLY A 46 -0.38 13.40 -8.75
CA GLY A 46 -0.99 12.11 -8.45
C GLY A 46 -0.03 11.00 -8.01
N ILE A 47 1.27 11.27 -7.87
CA ILE A 47 2.21 10.29 -7.31
C ILE A 47 1.94 10.08 -5.82
N THR A 48 1.73 8.83 -5.42
CA THR A 48 1.56 8.44 -4.02
C THR A 48 2.68 7.50 -3.60
N LEU A 49 3.30 7.77 -2.45
CA LEU A 49 4.19 6.83 -1.80
C LEU A 49 3.36 5.90 -0.90
N LEU A 50 3.44 4.60 -1.16
CA LEU A 50 2.85 3.55 -0.33
C LEU A 50 3.92 2.86 0.50
N ILE A 51 3.66 2.68 1.80
CA ILE A 51 4.53 1.94 2.71
C ILE A 51 3.71 0.84 3.38
N SER A 52 3.95 -0.41 2.98
CA SER A 52 3.29 -1.59 3.55
C SER A 52 4.31 -2.65 3.93
N GLN A 53 4.20 -3.22 5.14
CA GLN A 53 5.01 -4.35 5.60
C GLN A 53 6.54 -4.23 5.37
N GLY A 54 7.07 -2.99 5.40
CA GLY A 54 8.49 -2.71 5.18
C GLY A 54 8.89 -2.46 3.73
N ARG A 55 8.00 -2.72 2.76
CA ARG A 55 8.13 -2.37 1.35
C ARG A 55 7.80 -0.91 1.12
N TRP A 56 8.42 -0.31 0.11
CA TRP A 56 8.23 1.07 -0.30
C TRP A 56 7.88 1.07 -1.78
N LEU A 57 6.72 1.60 -2.12
CA LEU A 57 6.18 1.56 -3.47
C LEU A 57 5.81 2.96 -3.90
N ILE A 58 6.08 3.31 -5.15
CA ILE A 58 5.54 4.50 -5.79
C ILE A 58 4.34 4.07 -6.63
N LYS A 59 3.15 4.55 -6.25
CA LYS A 59 1.92 4.43 -7.02
C LYS A 59 1.92 5.55 -8.06
N VAL A 60 1.93 5.14 -9.33
CA VAL A 60 1.88 6.05 -10.48
C VAL A 60 0.50 5.94 -11.10
N PRO A 61 -0.33 7.00 -11.05
CA PRO A 61 -1.66 6.97 -11.63
C PRO A 61 -1.52 6.94 -13.15
N THR A 62 -2.04 5.88 -13.75
CA THR A 62 -2.02 5.71 -15.20
C THR A 62 -3.05 4.67 -15.60
N ARG A 63 -3.82 4.96 -16.63
CA ARG A 63 -4.88 4.08 -17.10
C ARG A 63 -4.29 2.97 -17.97
N CYS A 64 -4.60 1.71 -17.65
CA CYS A 64 -4.28 0.56 -18.50
C CYS A 64 -4.94 0.69 -19.88
N SER A 65 -4.21 0.37 -20.95
CA SER A 65 -4.72 0.40 -22.34
C SER A 65 -5.79 -0.67 -22.60
N GLU A 66 -5.73 -1.78 -21.87
CA GLU A 66 -6.63 -2.93 -22.03
C GLU A 66 -7.91 -2.83 -21.19
N LEU A 67 -8.11 -1.73 -20.45
CA LEU A 67 -9.31 -1.52 -19.66
C LEU A 67 -10.45 -1.00 -20.57
N THR A 68 -11.56 -1.73 -20.62
CA THR A 68 -12.74 -1.41 -21.44
C THR A 68 -13.61 -0.32 -20.79
N ASP A 69 -14.61 0.17 -21.53
CA ASP A 69 -15.55 1.19 -21.04
C ASP A 69 -16.49 0.66 -19.96
N GLU A 70 -16.70 -0.66 -19.89
CA GLU A 70 -17.46 -1.35 -18.86
C GLU A 70 -16.65 -1.58 -17.57
N CYS A 71 -15.47 -0.96 -17.45
CA CYS A 71 -14.54 -1.16 -16.34
C CYS A 71 -14.09 -2.63 -16.20
N ARG A 72 -13.80 -3.29 -17.33
CA ARG A 72 -13.31 -4.68 -17.37
C ARG A 72 -11.96 -4.78 -18.05
N CYS A 73 -11.14 -5.75 -17.63
CA CYS A 73 -9.89 -6.05 -18.35
C CYS A 73 -10.22 -6.83 -19.63
N GLY A 74 -9.90 -6.27 -20.80
CA GLY A 74 -10.14 -6.87 -22.11
C GLY A 74 -9.27 -8.11 -22.39
N ILE A 75 -8.17 -8.26 -21.67
CA ILE A 75 -7.25 -9.42 -21.77
C ILE A 75 -7.21 -10.23 -20.46
N TYR A 76 -8.35 -10.39 -19.79
CA TYR A 76 -8.42 -11.00 -18.44
C TYR A 76 -7.68 -12.35 -18.34
N GLU A 77 -7.83 -13.23 -19.33
CA GLU A 77 -7.17 -14.55 -19.35
C GLU A 77 -5.68 -14.47 -19.75
N ASP A 78 -5.32 -13.51 -20.59
CA ASP A 78 -3.96 -13.33 -21.13
C ASP A 78 -3.15 -12.27 -20.35
N ARG A 79 -3.58 -11.95 -19.13
CA ARG A 79 -2.97 -10.92 -18.31
C ARG A 79 -1.48 -11.19 -18.06
N PRO A 80 -0.65 -10.14 -17.97
CA PRO A 80 0.73 -10.26 -17.52
C PRO A 80 0.83 -10.90 -16.13
N ILE A 81 1.99 -11.52 -15.84
CA ILE A 81 2.27 -12.19 -14.57
C ILE A 81 1.94 -11.30 -13.37
N MET A 82 2.37 -10.03 -13.38
CA MET A 82 2.11 -9.09 -12.29
C MET A 82 0.61 -8.89 -11.99
N CYS A 83 -0.24 -8.90 -13.02
CA CYS A 83 -1.68 -8.76 -12.83
C CYS A 83 -2.34 -10.08 -12.37
N ASN A 84 -1.73 -11.23 -12.70
CA ASN A 84 -2.19 -12.54 -12.24
C ASN A 84 -1.73 -12.88 -10.81
N GLU A 85 -0.60 -12.34 -10.38
CA GLU A 85 -0.09 -12.46 -9.01
C GLU A 85 -0.83 -11.53 -8.03
N TYR A 86 -1.67 -10.62 -8.53
CA TYR A 86 -2.49 -9.75 -7.70
C TYR A 86 -3.50 -10.57 -6.87
N THR A 87 -3.50 -10.36 -5.56
CA THR A 87 -4.43 -11.01 -4.62
C THR A 87 -5.52 -10.04 -4.19
N THR A 88 -6.70 -10.56 -3.86
CA THR A 88 -7.80 -9.76 -3.34
C THR A 88 -7.67 -9.44 -1.84
N GLU A 89 -6.63 -9.94 -1.16
CA GLU A 89 -6.45 -9.80 0.29
C GLU A 89 -6.32 -8.33 0.72
N ASN A 90 -5.61 -7.51 -0.07
CA ASN A 90 -5.43 -6.07 0.14
C ASN A 90 -5.99 -5.27 -1.04
N CYS A 91 -7.16 -5.66 -1.55
CA CYS A 91 -7.77 -4.98 -2.69
C CYS A 91 -8.31 -3.60 -2.31
N ASP A 92 -7.97 -2.57 -3.11
CA ASP A 92 -8.46 -1.20 -2.94
C ASP A 92 -10.00 -1.11 -2.90
N TYR A 93 -10.70 -2.07 -3.51
CA TYR A 93 -12.17 -2.13 -3.41
C TYR A 93 -12.66 -2.22 -1.95
N PHE A 94 -11.98 -3.03 -1.13
CA PHE A 94 -12.40 -3.21 0.26
C PHE A 94 -12.11 -1.98 1.12
N THR A 95 -10.99 -1.30 0.87
CA THR A 95 -10.67 -0.05 1.58
C THR A 95 -11.56 1.10 1.13
N GLU A 96 -11.81 1.25 -0.17
CA GLU A 96 -12.59 2.37 -0.73
C GLU A 96 -14.10 2.21 -0.54
N TYR A 97 -14.66 1.00 -0.72
CA TYR A 97 -16.12 0.80 -0.74
C TYR A 97 -16.68 0.06 0.47
N GLU A 98 -15.89 -0.83 1.09
CA GLU A 98 -16.34 -1.60 2.28
C GLU A 98 -15.77 -1.03 3.59
N GLY A 99 -14.91 0.00 3.52
CA GLY A 99 -14.39 0.73 4.67
C GLY A 99 -13.41 -0.05 5.53
N TRP A 100 -12.69 -1.02 4.95
CA TRP A 100 -11.66 -1.76 5.67
C TRP A 100 -10.47 -0.86 5.99
N GLU A 101 -9.85 -1.05 7.15
CA GLU A 101 -8.60 -0.35 7.47
C GLU A 101 -7.47 -0.83 6.54
N ALA A 102 -6.83 0.11 5.85
CA ALA A 102 -5.67 -0.19 5.02
C ALA A 102 -4.50 -0.69 5.89
N ASP A 103 -3.82 -1.75 5.45
CA ASP A 103 -2.60 -2.26 6.09
C ASP A 103 -1.33 -1.50 5.68
N TYR A 104 -1.51 -0.44 4.88
CA TYR A 104 -0.47 0.38 4.30
C TYR A 104 -0.65 1.86 4.66
N LEU A 105 0.45 2.61 4.62
CA LEU A 105 0.45 4.06 4.74
C LEU A 105 0.53 4.69 3.35
N GLU A 106 -0.37 5.62 3.05
CA GLU A 106 -0.31 6.48 1.86
C GLU A 106 0.24 7.87 2.22
N ILE A 107 1.10 8.39 1.34
CA ILE A 107 1.69 9.72 1.45
C ILE A 107 1.62 10.35 0.06
N GLU A 108 0.85 11.41 -0.09
CA GLU A 108 0.60 12.07 -1.38
C GLU A 108 1.37 13.38 -1.50
N THR A 109 1.79 13.96 -0.36
CA THR A 109 2.47 15.24 -0.35
C THR A 109 3.83 15.20 0.31
N VAL A 110 4.71 16.11 -0.10
CA VAL A 110 6.01 16.32 0.56
C VAL A 110 5.84 16.67 2.04
N ALA A 111 4.80 17.43 2.41
CA ALA A 111 4.54 17.81 3.79
C ALA A 111 4.22 16.60 4.68
N GLU A 112 3.38 15.69 4.20
CA GLU A 112 3.09 14.41 4.88
C GLU A 112 4.34 13.55 4.99
N TYR A 113 5.18 13.53 3.95
CA TYR A 113 6.45 12.82 4.00
C TYR A 113 7.40 13.38 5.07
N GLU A 114 7.49 14.69 5.22
CA GLU A 114 8.28 15.29 6.30
C GLU A 114 7.72 14.92 7.68
N HIS A 115 6.41 15.01 7.85
CA HIS A 115 5.75 14.60 9.09
C HIS A 115 6.02 13.12 9.41
N TYR A 116 5.98 12.25 8.40
CA TYR A 116 6.38 10.85 8.53
C TYR A 116 7.83 10.71 9.02
N LEU A 117 8.78 11.42 8.40
CA LEU A 117 10.19 11.37 8.79
C LEU A 117 10.42 11.86 10.23
N GLU A 118 9.72 12.89 10.66
CA GLU A 118 9.79 13.43 12.03
C GLU A 118 9.22 12.44 13.06
N SER A 119 8.05 11.87 12.79
CA SER A 119 7.42 10.88 13.67
C SER A 119 8.33 9.67 13.88
N ARG A 120 9.04 9.23 12.83
CA ARG A 120 10.03 8.15 12.89
C ARG A 120 11.28 8.53 13.69
N LYS A 121 11.74 9.78 13.61
CA LYS A 121 12.85 10.27 14.47
C LYS A 121 12.44 10.24 15.95
N ARG A 122 11.24 10.75 16.29
CA ARG A 122 10.72 10.76 17.67
C ARG A 122 10.60 9.35 18.26
N LYS A 123 10.06 8.39 17.49
CA LYS A 123 9.98 6.97 17.88
C LYS A 123 11.36 6.33 18.10
N ARG A 124 12.41 6.79 17.40
CA ARG A 124 13.79 6.32 17.63
C ARG A 124 14.43 6.93 18.87
N THR A 125 14.06 8.14 19.25
CA THR A 125 14.66 8.87 20.39
C THR A 125 13.96 8.63 21.72
N SER A 126 12.71 8.15 21.72
CA SER A 126 11.97 7.79 22.94
C SER A 126 12.65 6.63 23.69
N PRO A 127 12.99 6.77 25.00
CA PRO A 127 13.58 5.71 25.79
C PRO A 127 12.65 4.49 25.87
N LYS A 128 13.20 3.28 25.70
CA LYS A 128 12.47 2.04 26.03
C LYS A 128 12.28 1.97 27.54
N THR A 129 11.10 2.29 28.05
CA THR A 129 10.75 2.05 29.45
C THR A 129 10.81 0.55 29.71
N SER A 130 11.86 0.07 30.39
CA SER A 130 11.95 -1.34 30.78
C SER A 130 10.89 -1.62 31.84
N ALA A 131 9.95 -2.53 31.54
CA ALA A 131 9.03 -3.06 32.53
C ALA A 131 9.82 -3.75 33.65
N ARG A 132 9.79 -3.16 34.85
CA ARG A 132 10.40 -3.71 36.07
C ARG A 132 9.56 -4.92 36.50
N LYS A 133 10.10 -6.14 36.36
CA LYS A 133 9.53 -7.34 36.99
C LYS A 133 9.58 -7.15 38.50
N THR A 134 8.43 -6.95 39.14
CA THR A 134 8.28 -7.15 40.57
C THR A 134 8.26 -8.65 40.84
N SER A 135 9.40 -9.19 41.25
CA SER A 135 9.48 -10.44 42.01
C SER A 135 8.78 -10.21 43.35
N ARG A 136 7.62 -10.82 43.56
CA ARG A 136 7.05 -10.98 44.91
C ARG A 136 7.64 -12.25 45.51
N GLU A 137 8.30 -12.06 46.65
CA GLU A 137 8.88 -13.07 47.51
C GLU A 137 7.79 -13.95 48.14
N ASN A 138 8.12 -15.23 48.28
CA ASN A 138 7.37 -16.20 49.06
C ASN A 138 7.58 -15.92 50.56
N ILE A 139 6.48 -15.78 51.31
CA ILE A 139 6.37 -16.13 52.74
C ILE A 139 5.05 -16.85 52.91
#